data_AF-A0AAQ3X2V6-F1
#
_entry.id   AF-A0AAQ3X2V6-F1
#
_cell.length_a   1.000
_cell.length_b   1.000
_cell.length_c   1.000
_cell.angle_alpha   90.00
_cell.angle_beta   90.00
_cell.angle_gamma   90.00
#
_symmetry.space_group_name_H-M   'P 1'
#
loop_
_entity.id
_entity.type
_entity.pdbx_description
1 polymer ?
#
loop_
_entity_poly.entity_id
_entity_poly.type
_entity_poly.pdbx_seq_one_letter_code
_entity_poly.pdbx_strand_id
1 'polypeptide(L)'
;MADDQPWKISPNVQELAAAGVQETPSRYVISEQDRPSLDAASMPEPIPIVDLSQLSAAAADGAGLLSALQNWGLLLIRNKLSLSPLSRAVGHGVEPGFLAEVMEVTRGFFKLPPEEKQKNSKLVNGKEFSAPPSAGRSPASCSPASPGCWACTSAPDRVFGLKPHSDASVITVVLVDDAVAGLQVQKPDGGGVWYDVPIVPNVLLVNVGDAIELTSTKKGDMTLATYSRKMKNLAETLAAIGKPIDDEEFIAYQMCRLSTEYAMP
;
A
#
# COMPACT_ATOMS: atom_id res chain seq x y z
N MET A 1 -8.47 8.32 33.29
CA MET A 1 -7.15 7.66 33.23
C MET A 1 -7.40 6.20 32.92
N ALA A 2 -7.41 5.80 31.65
CA ALA A 2 -7.74 4.45 31.23
C ALA A 2 -6.64 3.91 30.31
N ASP A 3 -5.85 2.99 30.86
CA ASP A 3 -5.27 1.79 30.22
C ASP A 3 -4.44 1.94 28.91
N ASP A 4 -3.50 2.91 28.85
CA ASP A 4 -2.43 2.96 27.83
C ASP A 4 -1.26 2.03 28.18
N GLN A 5 -1.48 0.71 28.13
CA GLN A 5 -0.40 -0.29 28.17
C GLN A 5 -0.03 -0.67 26.73
N PRO A 6 1.13 -0.24 26.19
CA PRO A 6 1.45 -0.31 24.75
C PRO A 6 1.62 -1.74 24.20
N TRP A 7 1.67 -2.75 25.07
CA TRP A 7 1.87 -4.16 24.73
C TRP A 7 0.56 -4.99 24.71
N LYS A 8 -0.58 -4.38 25.03
CA LYS A 8 -1.88 -5.08 25.04
C LYS A 8 -2.46 -5.06 23.62
N ILE A 9 -2.75 -6.24 23.06
CA ILE A 9 -3.42 -6.35 21.75
C ILE A 9 -4.74 -5.61 21.84
N SER A 10 -4.89 -4.63 20.96
CA SER A 10 -6.06 -3.79 20.95
C SER A 10 -7.25 -4.52 20.33
N PRO A 11 -8.48 -4.25 20.82
CA PRO A 11 -9.68 -4.83 20.22
C PRO A 11 -9.77 -4.47 18.74
N ASN A 12 -10.28 -5.40 17.94
CA ASN A 12 -10.48 -5.19 16.51
C ASN A 12 -11.46 -4.02 16.31
N VAL A 13 -11.20 -3.13 15.34
CA VAL A 13 -12.08 -1.99 15.05
C VAL A 13 -13.50 -2.45 14.68
N GLN A 14 -13.65 -3.62 14.04
CA GLN A 14 -14.94 -4.24 13.76
C GLN A 14 -15.69 -4.65 15.04
N GLU A 15 -14.99 -5.17 16.04
CA GLU A 15 -15.59 -5.51 17.33
C GLU A 15 -16.00 -4.24 18.09
N LEU A 16 -15.20 -3.18 18.03
CA LEU A 16 -15.49 -1.90 18.66
C LEU A 16 -16.73 -1.23 18.04
N ALA A 17 -16.85 -1.28 16.71
CA ALA A 17 -18.03 -0.78 16.02
C ALA A 17 -19.28 -1.64 16.31
N ALA A 18 -19.15 -2.98 16.32
CA ALA A 18 -20.24 -3.90 16.63
C ALA A 18 -20.72 -3.74 18.09
N ALA A 19 -19.82 -3.38 19.01
CA ALA A 19 -20.14 -3.04 20.39
C ALA A 19 -20.80 -1.66 20.56
N GLY A 20 -21.02 -0.91 19.47
CA GLY A 20 -21.70 0.38 19.49
C GLY A 20 -20.88 1.50 20.12
N VAL A 21 -19.55 1.40 20.10
CA VAL A 21 -18.66 2.46 20.61
C VAL A 21 -18.82 3.71 19.74
N GLN A 22 -19.43 4.75 20.33
CA GLN A 22 -19.75 6.03 19.68
C GLN A 22 -18.51 6.92 19.53
N GLU A 23 -17.63 6.93 20.53
CA GLU A 23 -16.43 7.77 20.54
C GLU A 23 -15.20 6.99 20.07
N THR A 24 -14.47 7.56 19.11
CA THR A 24 -13.19 7.02 18.67
C THR A 24 -12.17 7.08 19.83
N PRO A 25 -11.58 5.95 20.25
CA PRO A 25 -10.52 5.91 21.24
C PRO A 25 -9.34 6.77 20.82
N SER A 26 -8.79 7.51 21.78
CA SER A 26 -7.69 8.47 21.58
C SER A 26 -6.51 7.92 20.78
N ARG A 27 -6.17 6.64 20.96
CA ARG A 27 -5.07 5.98 20.22
C ARG A 27 -5.24 5.88 18.70
N TYR A 28 -6.47 6.03 18.20
CA TYR A 28 -6.77 6.08 16.77
C TYR A 28 -6.94 7.52 16.26
N VAL A 29 -7.17 8.46 17.17
CA VAL A 29 -7.38 9.87 16.84
C VAL A 29 -6.05 10.50 16.47
N ILE A 30 -6.02 11.09 15.28
CA ILE A 30 -4.86 11.79 14.75
C ILE A 30 -4.81 13.21 15.33
N SER A 31 -3.58 13.70 15.55
CA SER A 31 -3.33 15.08 15.96
C SER A 31 -3.96 16.05 14.95
N GLU A 32 -4.42 17.22 15.40
CA GLU A 32 -5.11 18.16 14.49
C GLU A 32 -4.25 18.59 13.30
N GLN A 33 -2.94 18.60 13.47
CA GLN A 33 -1.96 19.02 12.46
C GLN A 33 -1.76 17.96 11.37
N ASP A 34 -2.02 16.69 11.70
CA ASP A 34 -1.78 15.54 10.82
C ASP A 34 -3.08 14.93 10.28
N ARG A 35 -4.24 15.55 10.56
CA ARG A 35 -5.55 15.00 10.14
C ARG A 35 -5.63 14.88 8.62
N PRO A 36 -6.26 13.82 8.09
CA PRO A 36 -6.52 13.68 6.67
C PRO A 36 -7.33 14.87 6.15
N SER A 37 -6.93 15.41 5.00
CA SER A 37 -7.82 16.30 4.25
C SER A 37 -8.98 15.47 3.72
N LEU A 38 -10.20 15.76 4.20
CA LEU A 38 -11.42 15.20 3.60
C LEU A 38 -11.67 15.74 2.19
N ASP A 39 -11.11 16.92 1.89
CA ASP A 39 -11.18 17.56 0.59
C ASP A 39 -9.98 17.12 -0.28
N ALA A 40 -9.83 15.82 -0.51
CA ALA A 40 -8.89 15.38 -1.52
C ALA A 40 -9.32 15.95 -2.88
N ALA A 41 -8.34 16.45 -3.63
CA ALA A 41 -8.62 17.06 -4.90
C ALA A 41 -9.07 15.98 -5.90
N SER A 42 -9.95 16.35 -6.82
CA SER A 42 -10.17 15.53 -8.01
C SER A 42 -8.87 15.42 -8.79
N MET A 43 -8.63 14.25 -9.39
CA MET A 43 -7.44 13.99 -10.19
C MET A 43 -7.30 15.04 -11.31
N PRO A 44 -6.20 15.82 -11.36
CA PRO A 44 -6.00 16.86 -12.38
C PRO A 44 -5.87 16.28 -13.79
N GLU A 45 -5.41 15.02 -13.87
CA GLU A 45 -5.34 14.23 -15.09
C GLU A 45 -5.70 12.78 -14.76
N PRO A 46 -6.26 12.01 -15.71
CA PRO A 46 -6.63 10.62 -15.45
C PRO A 46 -5.39 9.73 -15.23
N ILE A 47 -5.51 8.75 -14.32
CA ILE A 47 -4.50 7.70 -14.18
C ILE A 47 -4.40 6.94 -15.51
N PRO A 48 -3.19 6.74 -16.06
CA PRO A 48 -3.03 6.00 -17.29
C PRO A 48 -3.58 4.57 -17.19
N ILE A 49 -4.40 4.19 -18.16
CA ILE A 49 -4.90 2.82 -18.31
C ILE A 49 -4.05 2.10 -19.36
N VAL A 50 -3.34 1.06 -18.94
CA VAL A 50 -2.42 0.27 -19.78
C VAL A 50 -3.07 -1.06 -20.14
N ASP A 51 -2.89 -1.46 -21.40
CA ASP A 51 -3.30 -2.77 -21.90
C ASP A 51 -2.05 -3.64 -22.13
N LEU A 52 -1.84 -4.64 -21.26
CA LEU A 52 -0.68 -5.53 -21.35
C LEU A 52 -0.59 -6.28 -22.69
N SER A 53 -1.69 -6.41 -23.44
CA SER A 53 -1.66 -6.97 -24.79
C SER A 53 -0.78 -6.19 -25.75
N GLN A 54 -0.78 -4.86 -25.59
CA GLN A 54 -0.06 -3.93 -26.44
C GLN A 54 1.41 -3.78 -26.05
N LEU A 55 1.79 -4.21 -24.86
CA LEU A 55 3.19 -4.30 -24.42
C LEU A 55 3.95 -5.47 -25.06
N SER A 56 3.25 -6.55 -25.43
CA SER A 56 3.87 -7.69 -26.14
C SER A 56 4.19 -7.38 -27.61
N ALA A 57 3.51 -6.39 -28.18
CA ALA A 57 3.81 -5.85 -29.51
C ALA A 57 4.77 -4.68 -29.35
N ALA A 58 6.05 -4.90 -29.65
CA ALA A 58 7.07 -3.85 -29.61
C ALA A 58 6.60 -2.60 -30.37
N ALA A 59 6.35 -1.50 -29.63
CA ALA A 59 6.33 -0.09 -30.06
C ALA A 59 5.08 0.77 -29.77
N ALA A 60 3.99 0.31 -29.13
CA ALA A 60 2.81 1.18 -28.95
C ALA A 60 2.62 1.79 -27.54
N ASP A 61 2.85 1.03 -26.45
CA ASP A 61 2.39 1.44 -25.11
C ASP A 61 3.51 1.79 -24.10
N GLY A 62 4.77 1.85 -24.58
CA GLY A 62 5.90 2.26 -23.74
C GLY A 62 5.77 3.70 -23.21
N ALA A 63 5.10 4.58 -23.96
CA ALA A 63 4.86 5.96 -23.54
C ALA A 63 3.81 6.06 -22.41
N GLY A 64 2.76 5.23 -22.44
CA GLY A 64 1.75 5.18 -21.39
C GLY A 64 2.32 4.65 -20.07
N LEU A 65 3.12 3.58 -20.15
CA LEU A 65 3.85 3.04 -19.01
C LEU A 65 4.86 4.06 -18.45
N LEU A 66 5.67 4.70 -19.31
CA LEU A 66 6.66 5.69 -18.88
C LEU A 66 5.99 6.92 -18.24
N SER A 67 4.90 7.41 -18.83
CA SER A 67 4.10 8.51 -18.28
C SER A 67 3.51 8.15 -16.91
N ALA A 68 2.97 6.94 -16.74
CA ALA A 68 2.44 6.49 -15.46
C ALA A 68 3.51 6.45 -14.36
N LEU A 69 4.69 5.92 -14.70
CA LEU A 69 5.84 5.86 -13.79
C LEU A 69 6.35 7.26 -13.42
N GLN A 70 6.37 8.19 -14.37
CA GLN A 70 6.90 9.54 -14.16
C GLN A 70 5.92 10.47 -13.43
N ASN A 71 4.61 10.36 -13.68
CA ASN A 71 3.62 11.34 -13.21
C ASN A 71 2.88 10.91 -11.94
N TRP A 72 2.70 9.60 -11.73
CA TRP A 72 1.86 9.09 -10.65
C TRP A 72 2.53 8.01 -9.81
N GLY A 73 3.45 7.23 -10.37
CA GLY A 73 3.89 5.97 -9.75
C GLY A 73 2.77 4.92 -9.68
N LEU A 74 1.65 5.16 -10.39
CA LEU A 74 0.44 4.35 -10.44
C LEU A 74 -0.06 4.21 -11.88
N LEU A 75 -0.60 3.04 -12.20
CA LEU A 75 -1.31 2.77 -13.44
C LEU A 75 -2.49 1.82 -13.20
N LEU A 76 -3.44 1.85 -14.12
CA LEU A 76 -4.55 0.89 -14.13
C LEU A 76 -4.32 -0.11 -15.25
N ILE A 77 -4.37 -1.40 -14.95
CA ILE A 77 -4.31 -2.44 -15.97
C ILE A 77 -5.73 -2.90 -16.28
N ARG A 78 -6.17 -2.70 -17.52
CA ARG A 78 -7.51 -3.10 -17.95
C ARG A 78 -7.54 -4.54 -18.41
N ASN A 79 -8.65 -5.23 -18.10
CA ASN A 79 -8.96 -6.48 -18.78
C ASN A 79 -9.60 -6.21 -20.15
N LYS A 80 -9.19 -6.96 -21.17
CA LYS A 80 -9.92 -7.02 -22.44
C LYS A 80 -10.84 -8.22 -22.43
N LEU A 81 -12.13 -8.00 -22.22
CA LEU A 81 -13.14 -8.98 -22.63
C LEU A 81 -13.11 -9.03 -24.16
N SER A 82 -12.49 -10.06 -24.73
CA SER A 82 -12.69 -10.34 -26.15
C SER A 82 -14.00 -11.13 -26.31
N LEU A 83 -14.94 -10.59 -27.08
CA LEU A 83 -16.20 -11.26 -27.43
C LEU A 83 -16.00 -12.42 -28.44
N SER A 84 -14.76 -12.75 -28.79
CA SER A 84 -14.41 -13.83 -29.74
C SER A 84 -13.88 -15.07 -29.00
N PRO A 85 -14.48 -16.27 -29.16
CA PRO A 85 -14.04 -17.51 -28.51
C PRO A 85 -12.63 -17.99 -28.88
N LEU A 86 -12.01 -17.40 -29.92
CA LEU A 86 -10.70 -17.80 -30.47
C LEU A 86 -9.54 -16.91 -30.00
N SER A 87 -9.84 -15.82 -29.29
CA SER A 87 -8.84 -14.88 -28.78
C SER A 87 -8.75 -15.00 -27.26
N ARG A 88 -7.69 -15.66 -26.79
CA ARG A 88 -7.30 -15.71 -25.37
C ARG A 88 -7.32 -14.28 -24.80
N ALA A 89 -7.90 -14.06 -23.62
CA ALA A 89 -8.03 -12.72 -23.02
C ALA A 89 -6.66 -12.00 -23.01
N VAL A 90 -6.57 -10.85 -23.65
CA VAL A 90 -5.33 -10.05 -23.68
C VAL A 90 -5.62 -8.69 -23.05
N GLY A 91 -5.45 -8.66 -21.73
CA GLY A 91 -5.48 -7.53 -20.80
C GLY A 91 -4.60 -7.93 -19.59
N HIS A 92 -4.98 -7.68 -18.33
CA HIS A 92 -4.31 -8.36 -17.21
C HIS A 92 -4.49 -9.90 -17.22
N GLY A 93 -5.41 -10.43 -18.04
CA GLY A 93 -5.55 -11.87 -18.29
C GLY A 93 -6.24 -12.67 -17.19
N VAL A 94 -6.77 -11.99 -16.17
CA VAL A 94 -7.56 -12.60 -15.09
C VAL A 94 -9.03 -12.51 -15.47
N GLU A 95 -9.79 -13.57 -15.29
CA GLU A 95 -11.22 -13.57 -15.64
C GLU A 95 -12.00 -12.55 -14.78
N PRO A 96 -12.90 -11.74 -15.36
CA PRO A 96 -13.74 -10.81 -14.58
C PRO A 96 -14.58 -11.52 -13.51
N GLY A 97 -15.13 -12.70 -13.84
CA GLY A 97 -15.88 -13.53 -12.90
C GLY A 97 -15.06 -13.95 -11.68
N PHE A 98 -13.78 -14.30 -11.91
CA PHE A 98 -12.85 -14.62 -10.83
C PHE A 98 -12.56 -13.42 -9.92
N LEU A 99 -12.35 -12.22 -10.48
CA LEU A 99 -12.14 -11.02 -9.64
C LEU A 99 -13.39 -10.68 -8.81
N ALA A 100 -14.58 -10.86 -9.37
CA ALA A 100 -15.83 -10.70 -8.64
C ALA A 100 -15.96 -11.73 -7.50
N GLU A 101 -15.62 -12.99 -7.77
CA GLU A 101 -15.61 -14.07 -6.76
C GLU A 101 -14.60 -13.77 -5.64
N VAL A 102 -13.38 -13.34 -5.97
CA VAL A 102 -12.37 -12.93 -4.96
C VAL A 102 -12.92 -11.82 -4.07
N MET A 103 -13.58 -10.81 -4.66
CA MET A 103 -14.19 -9.72 -3.90
C MET A 103 -15.35 -10.21 -3.03
N GLU A 104 -16.21 -11.08 -3.55
CA GLU A 104 -17.33 -11.67 -2.81
C GLU A 104 -16.85 -12.49 -1.62
N VAL A 105 -15.88 -13.39 -1.82
CA VAL A 105 -15.28 -14.20 -0.76
C VAL A 105 -14.61 -13.31 0.28
N THR A 106 -13.88 -12.26 -0.14
CA THR A 106 -13.25 -11.31 0.78
C THR A 106 -14.28 -10.60 1.65
N ARG A 107 -15.35 -10.06 1.04
CA ARG A 107 -16.46 -9.43 1.78
C ARG A 107 -17.16 -10.42 2.71
N GLY A 108 -17.37 -11.65 2.24
CA GLY A 108 -17.94 -12.75 3.03
C GLY A 108 -17.12 -13.04 4.27
N PHE A 109 -15.80 -13.14 4.14
CA PHE A 109 -14.89 -13.37 5.27
C PHE A 109 -15.02 -12.28 6.34
N PHE A 110 -15.06 -11.00 5.96
CA PHE A 110 -15.17 -9.92 6.94
C PHE A 110 -16.52 -9.84 7.66
N LYS A 111 -17.58 -10.43 7.07
CA LYS A 111 -18.90 -10.59 7.70
C LYS A 111 -18.98 -11.75 8.69
N LEU A 112 -17.98 -12.64 8.73
CA LEU A 112 -17.95 -13.75 9.69
C LEU A 112 -17.83 -13.24 11.14
N PRO A 113 -18.33 -14.02 12.12
CA PRO A 113 -18.10 -13.76 13.54
C PRO A 113 -16.60 -13.62 13.86
N PRO A 114 -16.21 -12.80 14.85
CA PRO A 114 -14.82 -12.62 15.24
C PRO A 114 -14.10 -13.94 15.57
N GLU A 115 -14.80 -14.90 16.18
CA GLU A 115 -14.28 -16.21 16.56
C GLU A 115 -13.81 -17.01 15.34
N GLU A 116 -14.54 -16.94 14.23
CA GLU A 116 -14.19 -17.61 12.97
C GLU A 116 -12.99 -16.93 12.29
N LYS A 117 -12.94 -15.59 12.33
CA LYS A 117 -11.81 -14.84 11.76
C LYS A 117 -10.51 -15.08 12.54
N GLN A 118 -10.60 -15.21 13.87
CA GLN A 118 -9.45 -15.46 14.74
C GLN A 118 -8.75 -16.80 14.48
N LYS A 119 -9.44 -17.80 13.90
CA LYS A 119 -8.81 -19.08 13.49
C LYS A 119 -7.69 -18.89 12.46
N ASN A 120 -7.73 -17.81 11.69
CA ASN A 120 -6.70 -17.47 10.69
C ASN A 120 -5.64 -16.49 11.22
N SER A 121 -5.67 -16.20 12.52
CA SER A 121 -4.74 -15.28 13.16
C SER A 121 -3.38 -15.94 13.40
N LYS A 122 -2.30 -15.19 13.15
CA LYS A 122 -0.93 -15.58 13.55
C LYS A 122 -0.62 -15.21 15.01
N LEU A 123 -1.65 -14.91 15.79
CA LEU A 123 -1.51 -14.58 17.20
C LEU A 123 -1.38 -15.87 18.03
N VAL A 124 -0.25 -16.04 18.69
CA VAL A 124 -0.05 -17.01 19.76
C VAL A 124 -0.87 -16.56 20.96
N ASN A 125 -1.78 -17.43 21.43
CA ASN A 125 -2.64 -17.20 22.60
C ASN A 125 -3.45 -15.89 22.58
N GLY A 126 -3.73 -15.34 21.38
CA GLY A 126 -4.44 -14.08 21.23
C GLY A 126 -3.71 -12.84 21.76
N LYS A 127 -2.40 -12.95 22.03
CA LYS A 127 -1.61 -11.90 22.70
C LYS A 127 -0.24 -11.58 22.06
N GLU A 128 0.33 -12.48 21.25
CA GLU A 128 1.67 -12.28 20.66
C GLU A 128 1.73 -12.71 19.20
N PHE A 129 2.48 -12.02 18.34
CA PHE A 129 2.72 -12.48 16.96
C PHE A 129 3.76 -13.61 16.93
N SER A 130 3.49 -14.70 16.22
CA SER A 130 4.39 -15.87 16.14
C SER A 130 5.71 -15.63 15.38
N ALA A 131 5.94 -14.43 14.85
CA ALA A 131 7.15 -14.03 14.13
C ALA A 131 7.30 -12.50 14.13
N PRO A 132 8.54 -11.95 14.06
CA PRO A 132 8.73 -10.52 13.85
C PRO A 132 8.02 -10.10 12.54
N PRO A 133 7.38 -8.92 12.50
CA PRO A 133 6.59 -8.51 11.34
C PRO A 133 7.52 -8.13 10.18
N SER A 134 7.93 -9.11 9.39
CA SER A 134 8.33 -8.89 8.01
C SER A 134 7.08 -8.96 7.13
N ALA A 135 6.92 -7.95 6.29
CA ALA A 135 5.75 -7.63 5.46
C ALA A 135 4.63 -6.89 6.20
N GLY A 136 4.54 -5.58 5.93
CA GLY A 136 3.40 -4.74 6.24
C GLY A 136 2.13 -5.42 5.73
N ARG A 137 1.21 -5.71 6.65
CA ARG A 137 -0.15 -6.03 6.29
C ARG A 137 -0.85 -4.72 5.97
N SER A 138 -1.27 -4.57 4.72
CA SER A 138 -2.33 -3.62 4.39
C SER A 138 -3.57 -4.01 5.23
N PRO A 139 -4.12 -3.13 6.07
CA PRO A 139 -5.43 -3.36 6.64
C PRO A 139 -6.40 -3.52 5.47
N ALA A 140 -7.16 -4.60 5.55
CA ALA A 140 -8.07 -5.01 4.50
C ALA A 140 -9.09 -3.92 4.17
N SER A 141 -9.52 -3.95 2.91
CA SER A 141 -10.65 -3.22 2.35
C SER A 141 -11.73 -2.88 3.40
N CYS A 142 -11.93 -1.59 3.66
CA CYS A 142 -13.16 -1.15 4.31
C CYS A 142 -14.28 -1.33 3.27
N SER A 143 -15.33 -2.10 3.61
CA SER A 143 -16.56 -2.23 2.83
C SER A 143 -17.64 -1.31 3.45
N PRO A 144 -18.52 -0.61 2.72
CA PRO A 144 -19.46 0.36 3.29
C PRO A 144 -20.62 -0.39 3.96
N ALA A 145 -20.77 -1.68 3.64
CA ALA A 145 -21.72 -2.62 4.20
C ALA A 145 -21.14 -3.42 5.38
N SER A 146 -19.93 -3.09 5.85
CA SER A 146 -19.36 -3.66 7.09
C SER A 146 -19.51 -2.65 8.22
N PRO A 147 -20.47 -2.83 9.16
CA PRO A 147 -20.49 -2.05 10.39
C PRO A 147 -19.18 -2.35 11.14
N GLY A 148 -18.21 -1.43 11.11
CA GLY A 148 -16.84 -1.85 11.46
C GLY A 148 -15.66 -0.92 11.21
N CYS A 149 -15.75 0.04 10.30
CA CYS A 149 -14.61 0.89 9.95
C CYS A 149 -14.89 2.32 10.42
N TRP A 150 -14.22 2.78 11.48
CA TRP A 150 -14.37 4.16 11.98
C TRP A 150 -13.95 5.20 10.95
N ALA A 151 -12.95 4.87 10.12
CA ALA A 151 -12.54 5.68 8.97
C ALA A 151 -13.65 5.83 7.92
N CYS A 152 -14.65 4.95 7.91
CA CYS A 152 -15.76 4.98 6.94
C CYS A 152 -17.11 5.40 7.54
N THR A 153 -17.24 5.58 8.86
CA THR A 153 -18.58 5.68 9.47
C THR A 153 -18.75 6.70 10.61
N SER A 154 -17.77 6.92 11.50
CA SER A 154 -18.01 7.75 12.70
C SER A 154 -17.03 8.92 12.92
N ALA A 155 -15.82 8.88 12.36
CA ALA A 155 -14.85 9.98 12.47
C ALA A 155 -13.85 10.02 11.29
N PRO A 156 -14.34 10.11 10.04
CA PRO A 156 -13.48 10.03 8.84
C PRO A 156 -12.42 11.15 8.77
N ASP A 157 -12.66 12.29 9.41
CA ASP A 157 -11.73 13.44 9.53
C ASP A 157 -10.65 13.24 10.61
N ARG A 158 -10.77 12.21 11.45
CA ARG A 158 -9.93 12.06 12.65
C ARG A 158 -9.12 10.79 12.70
N VAL A 159 -9.39 9.83 11.80
CA VAL A 159 -8.69 8.54 11.75
C VAL A 159 -8.28 8.21 10.33
N PHE A 160 -7.14 7.53 10.19
CA PHE A 160 -6.70 6.97 8.92
C PHE A 160 -7.22 5.54 8.82
N GLY A 161 -7.73 5.16 7.64
CA GLY A 161 -7.90 3.73 7.31
C GLY A 161 -6.53 3.04 7.20
N LEU A 162 -5.60 3.69 6.51
CA LEU A 162 -4.18 3.37 6.46
C LEU A 162 -3.39 4.68 6.45
N LYS A 163 -2.34 4.77 7.27
CA LYS A 163 -1.52 6.00 7.34
C LYS A 163 -0.83 6.27 5.99
N PRO A 164 -0.54 7.53 5.66
CA PRO A 164 0.32 7.88 4.53
C PRO A 164 1.63 7.07 4.55
N HIS A 165 1.97 6.42 3.44
CA HIS A 165 3.17 5.62 3.28
C HIS A 165 3.52 5.41 1.80
N SER A 166 4.74 4.95 1.54
CA SER A 166 5.15 4.33 0.28
C SER A 166 5.24 2.80 0.47
N ASP A 167 5.09 2.07 -0.62
CA ASP A 167 5.19 0.61 -0.61
C ASP A 167 6.65 0.17 -0.71
N ALA A 168 7.10 -0.68 0.21
CA ALA A 168 8.45 -1.28 0.13
C ALA A 168 8.60 -2.35 -0.97
N SER A 169 7.51 -2.70 -1.66
CA SER A 169 7.50 -3.72 -2.71
C SER A 169 8.21 -3.24 -3.99
N VAL A 170 8.41 -4.13 -4.96
CA VAL A 170 8.81 -3.71 -6.32
C VAL A 170 7.59 -3.17 -7.06
N ILE A 171 6.50 -3.95 -7.02
CA ILE A 171 5.20 -3.64 -7.57
C ILE A 171 4.15 -4.16 -6.59
N THR A 172 3.11 -3.38 -6.36
CA THR A 172 1.90 -3.81 -5.66
C THR A 172 0.73 -3.82 -6.65
N VAL A 173 -0.08 -4.88 -6.59
CA VAL A 173 -1.28 -5.04 -7.40
C VAL A 173 -2.49 -5.04 -6.47
N VAL A 174 -3.40 -4.10 -6.69
CA VAL A 174 -4.56 -3.84 -5.85
C VAL A 174 -5.84 -4.07 -6.65
N LEU A 175 -6.71 -4.93 -6.13
CA LEU A 175 -8.11 -5.02 -6.54
C LEU A 175 -8.92 -4.06 -5.66
N VAL A 176 -9.33 -2.93 -6.22
CA VAL A 176 -10.11 -1.91 -5.51
C VAL A 176 -11.56 -2.40 -5.33
N ASP A 177 -12.12 -2.25 -4.13
CA ASP A 177 -13.51 -2.60 -3.84
C ASP A 177 -14.46 -1.68 -4.65
N ASP A 178 -15.37 -2.28 -5.40
CA ASP A 178 -16.26 -1.54 -6.32
C ASP A 178 -17.41 -0.79 -5.64
N ALA A 179 -17.58 -0.97 -4.32
CA ALA A 179 -18.58 -0.30 -3.51
C ALA A 179 -18.00 0.80 -2.62
N VAL A 180 -16.67 0.93 -2.49
CA VAL A 180 -16.03 1.80 -1.49
C VAL A 180 -14.90 2.61 -2.08
N ALA A 181 -15.02 3.92 -1.98
CA ALA A 181 -13.92 4.83 -2.25
C ALA A 181 -13.06 5.03 -0.98
N GLY A 182 -11.85 5.56 -1.16
CA GLY A 182 -10.98 5.90 -0.02
C GLY A 182 -9.49 5.75 -0.28
N LEU A 183 -9.10 5.18 -1.42
CA LEU A 183 -7.71 5.22 -1.86
C LEU A 183 -7.37 6.62 -2.35
N GLN A 184 -6.33 7.20 -1.78
CA GLN A 184 -5.80 8.51 -2.15
C GLN A 184 -4.33 8.39 -2.51
N VAL A 185 -3.87 9.20 -3.46
CA VAL A 185 -2.48 9.28 -3.89
C VAL A 185 -1.98 10.71 -3.75
N GLN A 186 -0.75 10.88 -3.29
CA GLN A 186 -0.03 12.13 -3.35
C GLN A 186 0.99 12.09 -4.47
N LYS A 187 1.00 13.11 -5.34
CA LYS A 187 2.04 13.24 -6.36
C LYS A 187 3.35 13.77 -5.74
N PRO A 188 4.52 13.27 -6.17
CA PRO A 188 5.81 13.80 -5.72
C PRO A 188 5.98 15.30 -5.97
N ASP A 189 5.48 15.81 -7.09
CA ASP A 189 5.55 17.21 -7.51
C ASP A 189 4.29 18.02 -7.13
N GLY A 190 3.29 17.38 -6.52
CA GLY A 190 1.97 17.96 -6.25
C GLY A 190 1.89 18.88 -5.04
N GLY A 191 3.03 19.35 -4.49
CA GLY A 191 3.05 20.27 -3.36
C GLY A 191 2.38 19.75 -2.08
N GLY A 192 2.31 18.43 -1.92
CA GLY A 192 1.65 17.78 -0.79
C GLY A 192 0.15 17.52 -0.96
N VAL A 193 -0.42 17.82 -2.13
CA VAL A 193 -1.86 17.60 -2.42
C VAL A 193 -2.16 16.11 -2.60
N TRP A 194 -3.22 15.65 -1.94
CA TRP A 194 -3.77 14.32 -2.06
C TRP A 194 -4.93 14.30 -3.06
N TYR A 195 -4.99 13.26 -3.88
CA TYR A 195 -6.01 13.07 -4.90
C TYR A 195 -6.76 11.75 -4.73
N ASP A 196 -8.07 11.78 -4.91
CA ASP A 196 -8.90 10.57 -4.84
C ASP A 196 -8.71 9.68 -6.07
N VAL A 197 -8.43 8.40 -5.84
CA VAL A 197 -8.35 7.40 -6.91
C VAL A 197 -9.77 6.93 -7.28
N PRO A 198 -10.21 7.07 -8.54
CA PRO A 198 -11.55 6.66 -8.93
C PRO A 198 -11.70 5.14 -8.96
N ILE A 199 -12.89 4.65 -8.60
CA ILE A 199 -13.27 3.25 -8.77
C ILE A 199 -13.52 3.00 -10.26
N VAL A 200 -12.72 2.12 -10.87
CA VAL A 200 -12.87 1.74 -12.28
C VAL A 200 -13.19 0.24 -12.34
N PRO A 201 -14.31 -0.17 -12.96
CA PRO A 201 -14.65 -1.59 -13.08
C PRO A 201 -13.67 -2.35 -13.97
N ASN A 202 -13.40 -3.62 -13.62
CA ASN A 202 -12.59 -4.56 -14.42
C ASN A 202 -11.15 -4.09 -14.70
N VAL A 203 -10.56 -3.36 -13.75
CA VAL A 203 -9.13 -3.03 -13.78
C VAL A 203 -8.45 -3.48 -12.49
N LEU A 204 -7.15 -3.70 -12.58
CA LEU A 204 -6.26 -3.82 -11.42
C LEU A 204 -5.46 -2.54 -11.31
N LEU A 205 -5.43 -1.95 -10.12
CA LEU A 205 -4.55 -0.83 -9.83
C LEU A 205 -3.17 -1.37 -9.53
N VAL A 206 -2.15 -0.78 -10.14
CA VAL A 206 -0.76 -1.18 -9.96
C VAL A 206 0.01 0.04 -9.54
N ASN A 207 0.65 -0.03 -8.38
CA ASN A 207 1.58 0.99 -7.93
C ASN A 207 2.99 0.41 -7.84
N VAL A 208 3.93 1.32 -7.98
CA VAL A 208 5.35 1.07 -8.05
C VAL A 208 5.93 1.41 -6.69
N GLY A 209 6.66 0.46 -6.11
CA GLY A 209 7.19 0.60 -4.75
C GLY A 209 8.68 0.92 -4.74
N ASP A 210 9.19 1.30 -3.57
CA ASP A 210 10.53 1.84 -3.36
C ASP A 210 11.63 0.91 -3.88
N ALA A 211 11.42 -0.42 -3.87
CA ALA A 211 12.43 -1.37 -4.30
C ALA A 211 12.79 -1.24 -5.79
N ILE A 212 11.85 -0.83 -6.64
CA ILE A 212 12.14 -0.59 -8.06
C ILE A 212 12.89 0.73 -8.26
N GLU A 213 12.65 1.73 -7.42
CA GLU A 213 13.35 3.01 -7.44
C GLU A 213 14.80 2.82 -6.98
N LEU A 214 15.00 2.05 -5.90
CA LEU A 214 16.33 1.67 -5.43
C LEU A 214 17.14 0.91 -6.50
N THR A 215 16.49 0.07 -7.31
CA THR A 215 17.20 -0.73 -8.34
C THR A 215 17.40 0.02 -9.66
N SER A 216 16.58 1.04 -9.95
CA SER A 216 16.67 1.84 -11.18
C SER A 216 17.49 3.12 -11.03
N THR A 217 17.58 3.70 -9.82
CA THR A 217 18.41 4.87 -9.52
C THR A 217 19.89 4.48 -9.48
N LYS A 218 20.73 5.17 -10.26
CA LYS A 218 22.16 4.84 -10.42
C LYS A 218 23.04 6.08 -10.35
N LYS A 219 24.26 5.89 -9.83
CA LYS A 219 25.39 6.81 -9.97
C LYS A 219 26.54 6.07 -10.67
N GLY A 220 26.86 6.47 -11.89
CA GLY A 220 27.72 5.68 -12.77
C GLY A 220 27.12 4.29 -13.00
N ASP A 221 27.91 3.24 -12.85
CA ASP A 221 27.47 1.85 -13.03
C ASP A 221 26.83 1.24 -11.77
N MET A 222 26.78 1.97 -10.64
CA MET A 222 26.29 1.45 -9.37
C MET A 222 24.85 1.88 -9.11
N THR A 223 23.97 0.91 -8.84
CA THR A 223 22.59 1.18 -8.41
C THR A 223 22.52 1.49 -6.92
N LEU A 224 21.48 2.21 -6.50
CA LEU A 224 21.22 2.50 -5.10
C LEU A 224 20.99 1.21 -4.29
N ALA A 225 20.33 0.19 -4.86
CA ALA A 225 20.17 -1.14 -4.27
C ALA A 225 21.51 -1.87 -4.08
N THR A 226 22.42 -1.75 -5.06
CA THR A 226 23.79 -2.29 -4.95
C THR A 226 24.56 -1.60 -3.83
N TYR A 227 24.44 -0.28 -3.74
CA TYR A 227 25.05 0.51 -2.66
C TYR A 227 24.52 0.09 -1.29
N SER A 228 23.19 0.04 -1.11
CA SER A 228 22.55 -0.39 0.14
C SER A 228 22.96 -1.80 0.55
N ARG A 229 23.10 -2.72 -0.41
CA ARG A 229 23.62 -4.07 -0.13
C ARG A 229 25.07 -4.06 0.34
N LYS A 230 25.94 -3.26 -0.30
CA LYS A 230 27.34 -3.12 0.13
C LYS A 230 27.43 -2.57 1.55
N MET A 231 26.60 -1.58 1.88
CA MET A 231 26.54 -1.01 3.23
C MET A 231 26.07 -2.03 4.26
N LYS A 232 25.01 -2.80 3.97
CA LYS A 232 24.55 -3.87 4.87
C LYS A 232 25.63 -4.92 5.11
N ASN A 233 26.30 -5.38 4.05
CA ASN A 233 27.40 -6.34 4.18
C ASN A 233 28.56 -5.78 5.02
N LEU A 234 28.84 -4.48 4.92
CA LEU A 234 29.84 -3.81 5.75
C LEU A 234 29.42 -3.82 7.23
N ALA A 235 28.18 -3.48 7.55
CA ALA A 235 27.66 -3.52 8.92
C ALA A 235 27.71 -4.93 9.51
N GLU A 236 27.29 -5.95 8.75
CA GLU A 236 27.40 -7.37 9.15
C GLU A 236 28.86 -7.78 9.40
N THR A 237 29.79 -7.33 8.56
CA THR A 237 31.23 -7.59 8.73
C THR A 237 31.77 -6.93 9.99
N LEU A 238 31.38 -5.66 10.24
CA LEU A 238 31.77 -4.90 11.43
C LEU A 238 31.25 -5.55 12.71
N ALA A 239 30.00 -6.04 12.69
CA ALA A 239 29.44 -6.83 13.78
C ALA A 239 30.24 -8.13 14.01
N ALA A 240 30.61 -8.85 12.93
CA ALA A 240 31.36 -10.10 13.02
C ALA A 240 32.77 -9.93 13.62
N ILE A 241 33.41 -8.77 13.46
CA ILE A 241 34.72 -8.45 14.05
C ILE A 241 34.62 -7.80 15.44
N GLY A 242 33.42 -7.81 16.06
CA GLY A 242 33.20 -7.29 17.41
C GLY A 242 33.09 -5.76 17.49
N LYS A 243 32.81 -5.10 16.36
CA LYS A 243 32.59 -3.64 16.27
C LYS A 243 31.24 -3.34 15.59
N PRO A 244 30.12 -3.80 16.14
CA PRO A 244 28.82 -3.51 15.54
C PRO A 244 28.60 -1.99 15.48
N ILE A 245 28.10 -1.53 14.33
CA ILE A 245 27.52 -0.18 14.21
C ILE A 245 26.08 -0.28 14.71
N ASP A 246 25.64 0.70 15.49
CA ASP A 246 24.25 0.76 15.93
C ASP A 246 23.30 1.17 14.78
N ASP A 247 22.03 0.79 14.86
CA ASP A 247 21.08 1.00 13.78
C ASP A 247 20.89 2.48 13.43
N GLU A 248 20.97 3.40 14.41
CA GLU A 248 20.82 4.84 14.18
C GLU A 248 22.04 5.41 13.46
N GLU A 249 23.25 5.02 13.87
CA GLU A 249 24.51 5.39 13.23
C GLU A 249 24.60 4.80 11.82
N PHE A 250 24.12 3.57 11.61
CA PHE A 250 24.05 2.95 10.28
C PHE A 250 23.10 3.72 9.35
N ILE A 251 21.90 4.04 9.82
CA ILE A 251 20.92 4.83 9.07
C ILE A 251 21.48 6.21 8.76
N ALA A 252 22.08 6.89 9.74
CA ALA A 252 22.68 8.21 9.55
C ALA A 252 23.81 8.17 8.52
N TYR A 253 24.69 7.15 8.58
CA TYR A 253 25.78 6.99 7.62
C TYR A 253 25.26 6.77 6.20
N GLN A 254 24.26 5.91 6.04
CA GLN A 254 23.62 5.65 4.77
C GLN A 254 22.98 6.93 4.21
N MET A 255 22.17 7.65 5.00
CA MET A 255 21.47 8.86 4.55
C MET A 255 22.42 10.03 4.24
N CYS A 256 23.47 10.26 5.05
CA CYS A 256 24.48 11.29 4.79
C CYS A 256 25.27 11.03 3.50
N ARG A 257 25.59 9.76 3.23
CA ARG A 257 26.28 9.39 1.99
C ARG A 257 25.35 9.43 0.78
N LEU A 258 24.09 9.03 0.94
CA LEU A 258 23.11 9.11 -0.14
C LEU A 258 22.80 10.54 -0.55
N SER A 259 22.60 11.43 0.43
CA SER A 259 22.38 12.86 0.15
C SER A 259 23.58 13.51 -0.54
N THR A 260 24.82 13.19 -0.14
CA THR A 260 26.02 13.74 -0.78
C THR A 260 26.35 13.13 -2.13
N GLU A 261 26.09 11.83 -2.31
CA GLU A 261 26.44 11.13 -3.54
C GLU A 261 25.34 11.23 -4.61
N TYR A 262 24.05 11.29 -4.24
CA TYR A 262 22.92 11.36 -5.16
C TYR A 262 22.23 12.74 -5.17
N ALA A 263 22.82 13.79 -4.58
CA ALA A 263 22.37 15.16 -4.81
C ALA A 263 22.40 15.47 -6.32
N MET A 264 21.23 15.82 -6.86
CA MET A 264 21.13 16.37 -8.21
C MET A 264 21.85 17.74 -8.24
N PRO A 265 22.65 18.04 -9.28
CA PRO A 265 23.30 19.34 -9.45
C PRO A 265 22.29 20.47 -9.66
#